data_AF-A0A536SKY3-F1
#
_entry.id   AF-A0A536SKY3-F1
#
_cell.length_a   1.000
_cell.length_b   1.000
_cell.length_c   1.000
_cell.angle_alpha   90.00
_cell.angle_beta   90.00
_cell.angle_gamma   90.00
#
_symmetry.space_group_name_H-M   'P 1'
#
loop_
_entity.id
_entity.type
_entity.pdbx_description
1 polymer ?
#
loop_
_entity_poly.entity_id
_entity_poly.type
_entity_poly.pdbx_seq_one_letter_code
_entity_poly.pdbx_strand_id
1 'polypeptide(L)'
;LVPGPDMLTKHLPVTFSLVWTIVLANIITVGICFLLLNRLAALTAVPGHLLVPVILVLVFIGSYTANSSYADILVTIIFGAVGYFMVLAGWPRAPLVLGLVLGKIAENYLYISVARYEAAWLARPVVLVLLAIAIGVICYPAFQAWRARARGRAHA
;
A
#
# COMPACT_ATOMS: atom_id res chain seq x y z
N LEU A 1 3.52 13.41 -26.40
CA LEU A 1 3.92 14.65 -25.70
C LEU A 1 5.09 14.30 -24.78
N VAL A 2 6.22 15.00 -24.91
CA VAL A 2 7.31 14.89 -23.92
C VAL A 2 6.97 15.89 -22.81
N PRO A 3 6.59 15.44 -21.60
CA PRO A 3 6.33 16.36 -20.50
C PRO A 3 7.64 17.08 -20.14
N GLY A 4 7.59 18.41 -20.10
CA GLY A 4 8.76 19.27 -19.87
C GLY A 4 8.37 20.74 -19.64
N PRO A 5 9.34 21.63 -19.41
CA PRO A 5 9.10 23.05 -19.11
C PRO A 5 8.23 23.75 -20.16
N ASP A 6 8.26 23.28 -21.40
CA ASP A 6 7.44 23.79 -22.51
C ASP A 6 5.93 23.57 -22.33
N MET A 7 5.50 22.60 -21.53
CA MET A 7 4.07 22.43 -21.18
C MET A 7 3.55 23.54 -20.26
N LEU A 8 4.45 24.15 -19.47
CA LEU A 8 4.15 25.25 -18.55
C LEU A 8 4.39 26.63 -19.19
N THR A 9 4.86 26.70 -20.44
CA THR A 9 5.11 27.98 -21.13
C THR A 9 4.28 28.12 -22.41
N LYS A 10 4.29 27.11 -23.30
CA LYS A 10 3.62 27.16 -24.61
C LYS A 10 2.24 26.49 -24.65
N HIS A 11 1.99 25.54 -23.75
CA HIS A 11 0.75 24.76 -23.71
C HIS A 11 -0.01 24.91 -22.37
N LEU A 12 0.06 26.11 -21.79
CA LEU A 12 -0.62 26.50 -20.56
C LEU A 12 -2.11 26.10 -20.49
N PRO A 13 -2.94 26.33 -21.54
CA PRO A 13 -4.35 25.92 -21.50
C PRO A 13 -4.53 24.40 -21.39
N VAL A 14 -3.68 23.59 -22.02
CA VAL A 14 -3.75 22.11 -21.95
C VAL A 14 -3.40 21.63 -20.54
N THR A 15 -2.36 22.20 -19.94
CA THR A 15 -1.95 21.86 -18.58
C THR A 15 -3.03 22.24 -17.55
N PHE A 16 -3.63 23.43 -17.67
CA PHE A 16 -4.73 23.84 -16.80
C PHE A 16 -5.98 22.97 -17.00
N SER A 17 -6.32 22.59 -18.22
CA SER A 17 -7.42 21.63 -18.47
C SER A 17 -7.16 20.29 -17.79
N LEU A 18 -5.94 19.74 -17.88
CA LEU A 18 -5.59 18.48 -17.21
C LEU A 18 -5.71 18.58 -15.68
N VAL A 19 -5.24 19.69 -15.08
CA VAL A 19 -5.38 19.94 -13.65
C VAL A 19 -6.86 20.01 -13.25
N TRP A 20 -7.68 20.80 -13.96
CA TRP A 20 -9.11 20.90 -13.69
C TRP A 20 -9.84 19.57 -13.90
N THR A 21 -9.47 18.77 -14.91
CA THR A 21 -10.02 17.43 -15.10
C THR A 21 -9.69 16.51 -13.92
N ILE A 22 -8.47 16.53 -13.40
CA ILE A 22 -8.10 15.73 -12.22
C ILE A 22 -8.87 16.18 -10.98
N VAL A 23 -9.02 17.49 -10.78
CA VAL A 23 -9.78 18.05 -9.65
C VAL A 23 -11.24 17.64 -9.74
N LEU A 24 -11.88 17.85 -10.89
CA LEU A 24 -13.29 17.49 -11.11
C LEU A 24 -13.49 15.97 -11.02
N ALA A 25 -12.59 15.17 -11.59
CA ALA A 25 -12.64 13.72 -11.50
C ALA A 25 -12.62 13.26 -10.04
N ASN A 26 -11.70 13.76 -9.22
CA ASN A 26 -11.64 13.42 -7.80
C ASN A 26 -12.90 13.84 -7.03
N ILE A 27 -13.45 15.03 -7.31
CA ILE A 27 -14.70 15.50 -6.69
C ILE A 27 -15.85 14.55 -7.03
N ILE A 28 -15.99 14.20 -8.32
CA ILE A 28 -17.03 13.29 -8.79
C ILE A 28 -16.83 11.88 -8.18
N THR A 29 -15.59 11.38 -8.16
CA THR A 29 -15.25 10.08 -7.55
C THR A 29 -15.63 10.05 -6.08
N VAL A 30 -15.28 11.08 -5.30
CA VAL A 30 -15.64 11.17 -3.88
C VAL A 30 -17.16 11.21 -3.71
N GLY A 31 -17.88 11.99 -4.53
CA GLY A 31 -19.34 12.03 -4.50
C GLY A 31 -19.98 10.66 -4.76
N ILE A 32 -19.49 9.95 -5.79
CA ILE A 32 -19.92 8.58 -6.11
C ILE A 32 -19.58 7.61 -4.99
N CYS A 33 -18.37 7.70 -4.40
CA CYS A 33 -17.96 6.88 -3.28
C CYS A 33 -18.88 7.08 -2.07
N PHE A 34 -19.22 8.32 -1.70
CA PHE A 34 -20.14 8.58 -0.59
C PHE A 34 -21.54 8.00 -0.84
N LEU A 35 -22.06 8.12 -2.06
CA LEU A 35 -23.35 7.55 -2.42
C LEU A 35 -23.37 6.01 -2.33
N LEU A 36 -22.28 5.37 -2.78
CA LEU A 36 -22.13 3.91 -2.77
C LEU A 36 -21.72 3.36 -1.41
N LEU A 37 -21.13 4.17 -0.53
CA LEU A 37 -20.58 3.74 0.76
C LEU A 37 -21.60 2.95 1.58
N ASN A 38 -22.83 3.44 1.68
CA ASN A 38 -23.89 2.76 2.44
C ASN A 38 -24.24 1.38 1.85
N ARG A 39 -24.24 1.24 0.53
CA ARG A 39 -24.52 -0.04 -0.14
C ARG A 39 -23.35 -1.01 -0.02
N LEU A 40 -22.12 -0.50 -0.12
CA LEU A 40 -20.90 -1.30 0.06
C LEU A 40 -20.71 -1.75 1.51
N ALA A 41 -21.07 -0.91 2.48
CA ALA A 41 -21.08 -1.29 3.89
C ALA A 41 -22.04 -2.46 4.14
N ALA A 42 -23.21 -2.47 3.50
CA ALA A 42 -24.14 -3.60 3.61
C ALA A 42 -23.57 -4.93 3.11
N LEU A 43 -22.65 -4.93 2.12
CA LEU A 43 -21.97 -6.14 1.66
C LEU A 43 -21.09 -6.77 2.76
N THR A 44 -20.55 -5.97 3.69
CA THR A 44 -19.75 -6.49 4.81
C THR A 44 -20.59 -7.17 5.89
N ALA A 45 -21.91 -6.95 5.90
CA ALA A 45 -22.84 -7.60 6.82
C ALA A 45 -23.34 -8.98 6.31
N VAL A 46 -23.02 -9.34 5.07
CA VAL A 46 -23.38 -10.64 4.49
C VAL A 46 -22.61 -11.75 5.22
N PRO A 47 -23.26 -12.87 5.59
CA PRO A 47 -22.60 -13.94 6.32
C PRO A 47 -21.41 -14.50 5.53
N GLY A 48 -20.27 -14.62 6.22
CA GLY A 48 -18.99 -14.99 5.61
C GLY A 48 -18.99 -16.32 4.85
N HIS A 49 -19.89 -17.25 5.18
CA HIS A 49 -19.97 -18.54 4.49
C HIS A 49 -20.42 -18.41 3.02
N LEU A 50 -21.18 -17.37 2.64
CA LEU A 50 -21.53 -17.07 1.25
C LEU A 50 -20.47 -16.18 0.59
N LEU A 51 -19.88 -15.27 1.36
CA LEU A 51 -18.94 -14.29 0.85
C LEU A 51 -17.62 -14.94 0.41
N VAL A 52 -17.11 -15.89 1.21
CA VAL A 52 -15.85 -16.60 0.96
C VAL A 52 -15.82 -17.29 -0.41
N PRO A 53 -16.76 -18.18 -0.79
CA PRO A 53 -16.70 -18.87 -2.08
C PRO A 53 -16.79 -17.91 -3.27
N VAL A 54 -17.61 -16.86 -3.17
CA VAL A 54 -17.74 -15.84 -4.23
C VAL A 54 -16.42 -15.08 -4.39
N ILE A 55 -15.81 -14.60 -3.29
CA ILE A 55 -14.52 -13.90 -3.32
C ILE A 55 -13.45 -14.81 -3.91
N LEU A 56 -13.42 -16.09 -3.52
CA LEU A 56 -12.41 -17.05 -3.94
C LEU A 56 -12.46 -17.25 -5.47
N VAL A 57 -13.65 -17.46 -6.04
CA VAL A 57 -13.85 -17.51 -7.51
C VAL A 57 -13.38 -16.21 -8.18
N LEU A 58 -13.74 -15.06 -7.61
CA LEU A 58 -13.41 -13.74 -8.18
C LEU A 58 -11.90 -13.48 -8.16
N VAL A 59 -11.20 -13.92 -7.11
CA VAL A 59 -9.73 -13.85 -6.98
C VAL A 59 -9.05 -14.77 -8.00
N PHE A 60 -9.55 -15.98 -8.21
CA PHE A 60 -9.01 -16.89 -9.23
C PHE A 60 -9.16 -16.32 -10.63
N ILE A 61 -10.34 -15.81 -10.97
CA ILE A 61 -10.59 -15.16 -12.27
C ILE A 61 -9.68 -13.93 -12.42
N GLY A 62 -9.61 -13.08 -11.40
CA GLY A 62 -8.78 -11.87 -11.42
C GLY A 62 -7.29 -12.18 -11.58
N SER A 63 -6.78 -13.21 -10.92
CA SER A 63 -5.38 -13.64 -11.06
C SER A 63 -5.07 -14.12 -12.48
N TYR A 64 -6.00 -14.83 -13.12
CA TYR A 64 -5.80 -15.32 -14.47
C TYR A 64 -5.87 -14.20 -15.52
N THR A 65 -6.77 -13.21 -15.34
CA THR A 65 -6.91 -12.10 -16.30
C THR A 65 -5.66 -11.20 -16.37
N ALA A 66 -4.83 -11.14 -15.31
CA ALA A 66 -3.70 -10.21 -15.24
C ALA A 66 -2.62 -10.47 -16.31
N ASN A 67 -2.12 -11.70 -16.44
CA ASN A 67 -1.14 -12.05 -17.49
C ASN A 67 -1.56 -13.25 -18.36
N SER A 68 -2.80 -13.76 -18.22
CA SER A 68 -3.28 -14.96 -18.92
C SER A 68 -2.32 -16.16 -18.77
N SER A 69 -1.66 -16.25 -17.61
CA SER A 69 -0.65 -17.26 -17.32
C SER A 69 -1.09 -18.17 -16.17
N TYR A 70 -0.88 -19.48 -16.34
CA TYR A 70 -1.13 -20.46 -15.28
C TYR A 70 -0.23 -20.26 -14.06
N ALA A 71 0.91 -19.58 -14.22
CA ALA A 71 1.81 -19.26 -13.11
C ALA A 71 1.16 -18.33 -12.08
N ASP A 72 0.32 -17.39 -12.52
CA ASP A 72 -0.34 -16.43 -11.61
C ASP A 72 -1.37 -17.11 -10.71
N ILE A 73 -2.02 -18.17 -11.23
CA ILE A 73 -2.93 -19.02 -10.44
C ILE A 73 -2.14 -19.75 -9.35
N LEU A 74 -0.98 -20.32 -9.69
CA LEU A 74 -0.12 -21.02 -8.72
C LEU A 74 0.36 -20.07 -7.62
N VAL A 75 0.81 -18.87 -7.98
CA VAL A 75 1.20 -17.82 -7.02
C VAL A 75 0.03 -17.44 -6.11
N THR A 76 -1.17 -17.31 -6.66
CA THR A 76 -2.39 -16.98 -5.91
C THR A 76 -2.73 -18.07 -4.89
N ILE A 77 -2.58 -19.35 -5.24
CA ILE A 77 -2.79 -20.47 -4.30
C ILE A 77 -1.75 -20.43 -3.19
N ILE A 78 -0.47 -20.24 -3.52
CA ILE A 78 0.62 -20.17 -2.55
C ILE A 78 0.39 -19.01 -1.57
N PHE A 79 0.12 -17.80 -2.07
CA PHE A 79 -0.14 -16.65 -1.23
C PHE A 79 -1.46 -16.76 -0.44
N GLY A 80 -2.47 -17.43 -1.00
CA GLY A 80 -3.70 -17.77 -0.28
C GLY A 80 -3.44 -18.69 0.91
N ALA A 81 -2.61 -19.72 0.71
CA ALA A 81 -2.19 -20.63 1.78
C ALA A 81 -1.36 -19.90 2.85
N VAL A 82 -0.40 -19.05 2.44
CA VAL A 82 0.36 -18.19 3.38
C VAL A 82 -0.59 -17.31 4.18
N GLY A 83 -1.57 -16.67 3.53
CA GLY A 83 -2.59 -15.87 4.20
C GLY A 83 -3.39 -16.68 5.23
N TYR A 84 -3.72 -17.95 4.94
CA TYR A 84 -4.38 -18.85 5.88
C TYR A 84 -3.51 -19.17 7.10
N PHE A 85 -2.21 -19.47 6.89
CA PHE A 85 -1.28 -19.68 8.00
C PHE A 85 -1.11 -18.43 8.88
N MET A 86 -1.13 -17.24 8.28
CA MET A 86 -1.08 -15.99 9.04
C MET A 86 -2.29 -15.80 9.96
N VAL A 87 -3.48 -16.21 9.51
CA VAL A 87 -4.69 -16.19 10.34
C VAL A 87 -4.51 -17.13 11.54
N LEU A 88 -3.95 -18.31 11.32
CA LEU A 88 -3.70 -19.28 12.39
C LEU A 88 -2.64 -18.80 13.39
N ALA A 89 -1.62 -18.09 12.92
CA ALA A 89 -0.56 -17.50 13.73
C ALA A 89 -0.97 -16.18 14.43
N GLY A 90 -2.18 -15.66 14.17
CA GLY A 90 -2.65 -14.38 14.71
C GLY A 90 -1.90 -13.16 14.16
N TRP A 91 -1.24 -13.30 13.01
CA TRP A 91 -0.48 -12.21 12.41
C TRP A 91 -1.38 -11.25 11.64
N PRO A 92 -1.13 -9.94 11.72
CA PRO A 92 -1.95 -8.96 11.00
C PRO A 92 -1.67 -9.05 9.50
N ARG A 93 -2.62 -9.60 8.75
CA ARG A 93 -2.55 -9.77 7.27
C ARG A 93 -2.40 -8.46 6.50
N ALA A 94 -3.10 -7.41 6.91
CA ALA A 94 -3.15 -6.14 6.16
C ALA A 94 -1.79 -5.41 6.14
N PRO A 95 -1.07 -5.24 7.27
CA PRO A 95 0.29 -4.67 7.27
C PRO A 95 1.28 -5.42 6.38
N LEU A 96 1.20 -6.75 6.31
CA LEU A 96 2.12 -7.53 5.49
C LEU A 96 1.87 -7.31 3.99
N VAL A 97 0.61 -7.29 3.57
CA VAL A 97 0.24 -6.99 2.17
C VAL A 97 0.65 -5.56 1.81
N LEU A 98 0.42 -4.59 2.72
CA LEU A 98 0.89 -3.23 2.53
C LEU A 98 2.41 -3.19 2.39
N GLY A 99 3.16 -3.85 3.28
CA GLY A 99 4.61 -3.94 3.19
C GLY A 99 5.11 -4.52 1.87
N LEU A 100 4.46 -5.57 1.36
CA LEU A 100 4.80 -6.19 0.07
C LEU A 100 4.59 -5.24 -1.11
N VAL A 101 3.45 -4.56 -1.16
CA VAL A 101 3.13 -3.60 -2.23
C VAL A 101 4.03 -2.38 -2.17
N LEU A 102 4.24 -1.82 -0.97
CA LEU A 102 5.12 -0.68 -0.76
C LEU A 102 6.58 -1.04 -1.00
N GLY A 103 7.00 -2.29 -0.77
CA GLY A 103 8.37 -2.76 -0.98
C GLY A 103 8.87 -2.51 -2.40
N LYS A 104 8.09 -2.93 -3.41
CA LYS A 104 8.42 -2.69 -4.83
C LYS A 104 8.56 -1.20 -5.15
N ILE A 105 7.67 -0.38 -4.59
CA ILE A 105 7.68 1.07 -4.78
C ILE A 105 8.93 1.67 -4.14
N ALA A 106 9.24 1.26 -2.90
CA ALA A 106 10.41 1.70 -2.16
C ALA A 106 11.71 1.30 -2.86
N GLU A 107 11.81 0.08 -3.36
CA GLU A 107 12.97 -0.42 -4.10
C GLU A 107 13.20 0.35 -5.40
N ASN A 108 12.14 0.62 -6.16
CA ASN A 108 12.24 1.45 -7.36
C ASN A 108 12.75 2.86 -7.05
N TYR A 109 12.22 3.52 -6.01
CA TYR A 109 12.68 4.85 -5.62
C TYR A 109 14.11 4.84 -5.05
N LEU A 110 14.49 3.78 -4.34
CA LEU A 110 15.86 3.57 -3.89
C LEU A 110 16.80 3.43 -5.08
N TYR A 111 16.45 2.59 -6.05
CA TYR A 111 17.24 2.40 -7.27
C TYR A 111 17.42 3.71 -8.03
N ILE A 112 16.34 4.49 -8.23
CA ILE A 112 16.42 5.82 -8.87
C ILE A 112 17.34 6.76 -8.09
N SER A 113 17.27 6.73 -6.76
CA SER A 113 18.07 7.61 -5.89
C SER A 113 19.55 7.24 -5.94
N VAL A 114 19.87 5.95 -5.87
CA VAL A 114 21.25 5.43 -5.97
C VAL A 114 21.81 5.66 -7.38
N ALA A 115 21.02 5.41 -8.44
CA ALA A 115 21.45 5.64 -9.81
C ALA A 115 21.73 7.12 -10.14
N ARG A 116 21.10 8.07 -9.42
CA ARG A 116 21.29 9.51 -9.63
C ARG A 116 22.35 10.15 -8.74
N TYR A 117 22.53 9.64 -7.52
CA TYR A 117 23.34 10.29 -6.49
C TYR A 117 24.34 9.36 -5.80
N GLU A 118 24.44 8.10 -6.24
CA GLU A 118 25.36 7.05 -5.76
C GLU A 118 25.36 6.86 -4.25
N ALA A 119 26.39 7.35 -3.53
CA ALA A 119 26.49 7.32 -2.06
C ALA A 119 26.11 8.66 -1.41
N ALA A 120 26.02 9.74 -2.19
CA ALA A 120 25.73 11.08 -1.70
C ALA A 120 24.24 11.30 -1.35
N TRP A 121 23.34 10.37 -1.70
CA TRP A 121 21.94 10.45 -1.28
C TRP A 121 21.78 10.31 0.24
N LEU A 122 22.64 9.53 0.91
CA LEU A 122 22.63 9.38 2.38
C LEU A 122 23.04 10.68 3.09
N ALA A 123 23.91 11.48 2.45
CA ALA A 123 24.39 12.74 3.01
C ALA A 123 23.34 13.86 2.94
N ARG A 124 22.18 13.63 2.30
CA ARG A 124 21.13 14.65 2.24
C ARG A 124 20.46 14.81 3.61
N PRO A 125 20.36 16.05 4.13
CA PRO A 125 19.83 16.31 5.48
C PRO A 125 18.39 15.80 5.64
N VAL A 126 17.58 15.87 4.58
CA VAL A 126 16.20 15.34 4.58
C VAL A 126 16.16 13.83 4.77
N VAL A 127 17.09 13.08 4.15
CA VAL A 127 17.17 11.62 4.29
C VAL A 127 17.56 11.24 5.71
N LEU A 128 18.53 11.93 6.30
CA LEU A 128 18.95 11.71 7.69
C LEU A 128 17.81 11.97 8.70
N VAL A 129 17.07 13.07 8.52
CA VAL A 129 15.92 13.39 9.38
C VAL A 129 14.82 12.32 9.25
N LEU A 130 14.47 11.92 8.02
CA LEU A 130 13.46 10.88 7.79
C LEU A 130 13.91 9.52 8.33
N LEU A 131 15.19 9.17 8.18
CA LEU A 131 15.77 7.94 8.73
C LEU A 131 15.71 7.94 10.26
N ALA A 132 16.07 9.06 10.90
CA ALA A 132 15.98 9.22 12.35
C ALA A 132 14.54 9.08 12.85
N ILE A 133 13.56 9.67 12.16
CA ILE A 133 12.14 9.52 12.49
C ILE A 133 11.69 8.06 12.32
N ALA A 134 12.05 7.40 11.22
CA ALA A 134 11.70 6.01 10.98
C ALA A 134 12.25 5.08 12.06
N ILE A 135 13.52 5.23 12.42
CA ILE A 135 14.15 4.51 13.52
C ILE A 135 13.42 4.83 14.84
N GLY A 136 13.11 6.09 15.10
CA GLY A 136 12.36 6.51 16.28
C GLY A 136 10.99 5.82 16.39
N VAL A 137 10.23 5.77 15.31
CA VAL A 137 8.89 5.13 15.26
C VAL A 137 8.98 3.61 15.46
N ILE A 138 10.03 2.95 14.97
CA ILE A 138 10.22 1.51 15.17
C ILE A 138 10.71 1.22 16.61
N CYS A 139 11.62 2.04 17.13
CA CYS A 139 12.19 1.88 18.46
C CYS A 139 11.22 2.25 19.58
N TYR A 140 10.30 3.19 19.37
CA TYR A 140 9.32 3.63 20.38
C TYR A 140 8.44 2.48 20.93
N PRO A 141 7.74 1.67 20.10
CA PRO A 141 6.95 0.54 20.60
C PRO A 141 7.83 -0.58 21.16
N ALA A 142 9.02 -0.81 20.59
CA ALA A 142 9.96 -1.81 21.11
C ALA A 142 10.47 -1.45 22.53
N PHE A 143 10.82 -0.17 22.75
CA PHE A 143 11.26 0.34 24.04
C PHE A 143 10.10 0.36 25.06
N GLN A 144 8.89 0.70 24.62
CA GLN A 144 7.69 0.66 25.45
C GLN A 144 7.35 -0.78 25.88
N ALA A 145 7.43 -1.75 24.97
CA ALA A 145 7.22 -3.17 25.26
C ALA A 145 8.30 -3.73 26.22
N TRP A 146 9.55 -3.32 26.06
CA TRP A 146 10.65 -3.70 26.96
C TRP A 146 10.47 -3.11 28.37
N ARG A 147 10.06 -1.83 28.47
CA ARG A 147 9.79 -1.15 29.73
C ARG A 147 8.50 -1.62 30.42
N ALA A 148 7.51 -2.11 29.66
CA ALA A 148 6.30 -2.74 30.22
C ALA A 148 6.62 -4.10 30.86
N ARG A 149 7.48 -4.90 30.21
CA ARG A 149 7.99 -6.17 30.78
C ARG A 149 8.87 -5.96 32.02
N ALA A 150 9.63 -4.87 32.09
CA ALA A 150 10.44 -4.52 33.26
C ALA A 150 9.60 -4.14 34.50
N ARG A 151 8.41 -3.54 34.31
CA ARG A 151 7.51 -3.17 35.43
C ARG A 151 6.61 -4.31 35.90
N GLY A 152 6.33 -5.31 35.06
CA GLY A 152 5.56 -6.50 35.45
C GLY A 152 6.29 -7.49 36.38
N ARG A 153 7.60 -7.36 36.57
CA ARG A 153 8.41 -8.17 37.51
C ARG A 153 8.57 -7.55 38.90
N ALA A 154 8.06 -6.33 39.14
CA ALA A 154 8.18 -5.64 40.43
C ALA A 154 6.95 -5.84 41.35
N HIS A 155 5.92 -6.56 40.88
CA HIS A 155 4.68 -6.82 41.63
C HIS A 155 4.34 -8.31 41.74
N ALA A 156 5.29 -9.20 41.46
CA ALA A 156 5.21 -10.63 41.78
C ALA A 156 6.34 -10.96 42.77
#